data_AF-A0A1Z7LUT1-F1
#
_entry.id   AF-A0A1Z7LUT1-F1
#
_cell.length_a   1.000
_cell.length_b   1.000
_cell.length_c   1.000
_cell.angle_alpha   90.00
_cell.angle_beta   90.00
_cell.angle_gamma   90.00
#
_symmetry.space_group_name_H-M   'P 1'
#
loop_
_entity.id
_entity.type
_entity.pdbx_description
1 polymer ?
#
loop_
_entity_poly.entity_id
_entity_poly.type
_entity_poly.pdbx_seq_one_letter_code
_entity_poly.pdbx_strand_id
1 'polypeptide(L)' 'MDTIQKLRIYMEEKKVDSFFIAKPANVRYISSYTGEDSYLLTFADKEN' A
#
# COMPACT_ATOMS: atom_id res chain seq x y z
N MET A 1 -6.86 -6.66 -11.83
CA MET A 1 -6.78 -6.55 -10.36
C MET A 1 -5.62 -5.64 -10.05
N ASP A 2 -5.92 -4.48 -9.48
CA ASP A 2 -4.94 -3.42 -9.22
C ASP A 2 -3.95 -3.85 -8.12
N THR A 3 -2.71 -3.35 -8.16
CA THR A 3 -1.65 -3.72 -7.20
C THR A 3 -2.07 -3.41 -5.76
N ILE A 4 -2.74 -2.27 -5.56
CA ILE A 4 -3.24 -1.86 -4.24
C ILE A 4 -4.34 -2.80 -3.73
N GLN A 5 -5.18 -3.35 -4.61
CA GLN A 5 -6.23 -4.30 -4.22
C GLN A 5 -5.64 -5.60 -3.69
N LYS A 6 -4.57 -6.10 -4.32
CA LYS A 6 -3.85 -7.27 -3.81
C LYS A 6 -3.23 -7.01 -2.44
N LEU A 7 -2.69 -5.81 -2.23
CA LEU A 7 -2.17 -5.42 -0.92
C LEU A 7 -3.27 -5.37 0.14
N ARG A 8 -4.45 -4.83 -0.19
CA ARG A 8 -5.60 -4.78 0.73
C ARG A 8 -6.11 -6.16 1.12
N ILE A 9 -6.26 -7.08 0.17
CA ILE A 9 -6.64 -8.48 0.48
C ILE A 9 -5.63 -9.12 1.42
N TYR A 10 -4.33 -8.91 1.17
CA TYR A 10 -3.30 -9.41 2.08
C TYR A 10 -3.39 -8.78 3.48
N MET A 11 -3.71 -7.48 3.57
CA MET A 11 -3.92 -6.79 4.85
C MET A 11 -5.10 -7.39 5.63
N GLU A 12 -6.21 -7.69 4.95
CA GLU A 12 -7.39 -8.34 5.54
C GLU A 12 -7.05 -9.75 6.05
N GLU A 13 -6.45 -10.59 5.20
CA GLU A 13 -6.05 -11.96 5.55
C GLU A 13 -5.10 -12.02 6.75
N LYS A 14 -4.20 -11.03 6.85
CA LYS A 14 -3.18 -10.96 7.91
C LYS A 14 -3.59 -10.11 9.12
N LYS A 15 -4.79 -9.53 9.12
CA LYS A 15 -5.26 -8.60 10.16
C LYS A 15 -4.28 -7.46 10.41
N VAL A 16 -3.80 -6.85 9.33
CA VAL A 16 -2.87 -5.71 9.36
C VAL A 16 -3.65 -4.43 9.08
N ASP A 17 -3.67 -3.50 10.04
CA ASP A 17 -4.43 -2.25 9.90
C ASP A 17 -3.81 -1.28 8.89
N SER A 18 -2.48 -1.27 8.76
CA SER A 18 -1.77 -0.34 7.88
C SER A 18 -0.39 -0.83 7.46
N PHE A 19 0.07 -0.35 6.30
CA PHE A 19 1.44 -0.50 5.83
C PHE A 19 2.10 0.86 5.64
N PHE A 20 3.31 1.01 6.20
CA PHE A 20 4.23 2.08 5.87
C PHE A 20 5.31 1.56 4.92
N ILE A 21 5.43 2.19 3.75
CA ILE A 21 6.32 1.75 2.68
C ILE A 21 7.31 2.87 2.38
N ALA A 22 8.57 2.64 2.75
CA ALA A 22 9.66 3.59 2.55
C ALA A 22 10.57 3.25 1.36
N LYS A 23 10.50 2.03 0.83
CA LYS A 23 11.35 1.63 -0.30
C LYS A 23 10.83 2.30 -1.58
N PRO A 24 11.60 3.16 -2.27
CA PRO A 24 11.11 3.91 -3.43
C PRO A 24 10.56 3.02 -4.57
N ALA A 25 11.18 1.86 -4.78
CA ALA A 25 10.70 0.87 -5.76
C ALA A 25 9.28 0.37 -5.44
N ASN A 26 8.97 0.17 -4.16
CA ASN A 26 7.65 -0.31 -3.74
C ASN A 26 6.61 0.81 -3.81
N VAL A 27 6.99 2.04 -3.41
CA VAL A 27 6.12 3.22 -3.55
C VAL A 27 5.70 3.40 -5.01
N ARG A 28 6.67 3.36 -5.93
CA ARG A 28 6.43 3.46 -7.37
C ARG A 28 5.56 2.33 -7.90
N TYR A 29 5.87 1.09 -7.52
CA TYR A 29 5.12 -0.08 -7.98
C TYR A 29 3.65 -0.07 -7.56
N ILE A 30 3.36 0.42 -6.35
CA ILE A 30 2.02 0.36 -5.76
C ILE A 30 1.18 1.60 -6.13
N SER A 31 1.78 2.79 -6.15
CA SER A 31 1.06 4.05 -6.35
C SER A 31 1.23 4.68 -7.73
N SER A 32 2.13 4.13 -8.56
CA SER A 32 2.62 4.78 -9.79
C SER A 32 3.29 6.15 -9.57
N TYR A 33 3.46 6.61 -8.33
CA TYR A 33 4.15 7.86 -8.03
C TYR A 33 5.66 7.71 -8.26
N THR A 34 6.22 8.61 -9.06
CA THR A 34 7.63 8.54 -9.51
C THR A 34 8.54 9.58 -8.87
N GLY A 35 8.01 10.38 -7.94
CA GLY A 35 8.78 11.37 -7.18
C GLY A 35 9.94 10.76 -6.42
N GLU A 36 10.93 11.60 -6.13
CA GLU A 36 12.06 11.25 -5.26
C GLU A 36 11.63 11.32 -3.79
N ASP A 37 12.36 10.65 -2.90
CA ASP A 37 12.18 10.66 -1.43
C ASP A 37 10.72 10.50 -0.94
N SER A 38 10.01 9.57 -1.57
CA SER A 38 8.58 9.35 -1.36
C SER A 38 8.30 8.20 -0.41
N TYR A 39 7.22 8.34 0.35
CA TYR A 39 6.70 7.32 1.27
C TYR A 39 5.23 7.08 0.96
N LEU A 40 4.78 5.83 1.16
CA LEU A 40 3.38 5.47 1.02
C LEU A 40 2.86 4.94 2.35
N LEU A 41 1.77 5.54 2.84
CA LEU A 41 0.98 5.03 3.95
C LEU A 41 -0.37 4.57 3.41
N THR A 42 -0.71 3.31 3.66
CA THR A 42 -2.00 2.75 3.27
C THR A 42 -2.66 2.07 4.46
N PHE A 43 -3.99 2.17 4.52
CA PHE A 43 -4.82 1.61 5.57
C PHE A 43 -5.68 0.50 4.96
N ALA A 44 -5.97 -0.52 5.76
CA ALA A 44 -7.02 -1.48 5.42
C ALA A 44 -8.32 -0.69 5.21
N ASP A 45 -9.16 -1.12 4.26
CA ASP A 45 -10.46 -0.49 4.10
C ASP A 45 -11.23 -0.68 5.42
N LYS A 46 -11.51 0.42 6.10
CA LYS A 46 -12.49 0.42 7.17
C LYS A 46 -13.85 0.40 6.46
N GLU A 47 -14.56 -0.72 6.56
CA GLU A 47 -16.02 -0.68 6.39
C GLU A 47 -16.54 0.49 7.23
N ASN A 48 -17.24 1.43 6.58
CA ASN A 48 -18.14 2.34 7.27
C ASN A 48 -19.36 1.55 7.73
#